data_AF-A0A946W4R1-F1
#
_entry.id   AF-A0A946W4R1-F1
#
_cell.length_a   1.000
_cell.length_b   1.000
_cell.length_c   1.000
_cell.angle_alpha   90.00
_cell.angle_beta   90.00
_cell.angle_gamma   90.00
#
_symmetry.space_group_name_H-M   'P 1'
#
loop_
_entity.id
_entity.type
_entity.pdbx_description
1 polymer ?
#
loop_
_entity_poly.entity_id
_entity_poly.type
_entity_poly.pdbx_seq_one_letter_code
_entity_poly.pdbx_strand_id
1 'polypeptide(L)'
;MTTFFIEEGLANGENFTITVVPQNNKATWKLNVESWEKGDESFEEGKISVVGIKEKPIDILEENSGLKLEVFPNPGTDIFYLKILSAFEENATIEIFDYNAKLVYKTIDINLKEGWQQLKIDLSGTTTGVYNVRIKSNQSVGHEKLLIVK
;
A
#
# COMPACT_ATOMS: atom_id res chain seq x y z
N MET A 1 0.69 -6.68 -42.36
CA MET A 1 -0.08 -7.28 -41.26
C MET A 1 0.43 -6.66 -39.99
N THR A 2 -0.28 -5.67 -39.46
CA THR A 2 0.14 -4.95 -38.25
C THR A 2 -0.44 -5.71 -37.06
N THR A 3 0.42 -6.34 -36.27
CA THR A 3 0.01 -7.08 -35.07
C THR A 3 -0.40 -6.05 -34.02
N PHE A 4 -1.69 -5.99 -33.70
CA PHE A 4 -2.15 -5.23 -32.54
C PHE A 4 -1.72 -6.01 -31.30
N PHE A 5 -0.83 -5.44 -30.50
CA PHE A 5 -0.58 -5.93 -29.16
C PHE A 5 -1.84 -5.60 -28.35
N ILE A 6 -2.57 -6.64 -27.94
CA ILE A 6 -3.61 -6.49 -26.93
C ILE A 6 -2.85 -6.19 -25.64
N GLU A 7 -3.10 -5.02 -25.04
CA GLU A 7 -2.57 -4.73 -23.70
C GLU A 7 -3.31 -5.63 -22.70
N GLU A 8 -2.55 -6.41 -21.95
CA GLU A 8 -3.07 -7.30 -20.92
C GLU A 8 -3.90 -6.51 -19.90
N GLY A 9 -5.14 -6.95 -19.62
CA GLY A 9 -6.09 -6.23 -18.77
C GLY A 9 -7.00 -5.22 -19.49
N LEU A 10 -6.85 -5.06 -20.81
CA LEU A 10 -7.75 -4.33 -21.70
C LEU A 10 -8.05 -5.16 -22.97
N ALA A 11 -8.34 -6.44 -22.82
CA ALA A 11 -8.81 -7.29 -23.92
C ALA A 11 -10.33 -7.21 -24.08
N ASN A 12 -10.83 -7.54 -25.27
CA ASN A 12 -12.26 -7.60 -25.53
C ASN A 12 -12.91 -8.71 -24.69
N GLY A 13 -13.96 -8.38 -23.93
CA GLY A 13 -14.65 -9.31 -23.02
C GLY A 13 -14.10 -9.37 -21.60
N GLU A 14 -13.06 -8.60 -21.27
CA GLU A 14 -12.60 -8.43 -19.89
C GLU A 14 -13.49 -7.46 -19.12
N ASN A 15 -13.80 -7.82 -17.87
CA ASN A 15 -14.51 -6.95 -16.95
C ASN A 15 -13.48 -6.21 -16.09
N PHE A 16 -13.58 -4.90 -16.00
CA PHE A 16 -12.81 -4.11 -15.04
C PHE A 16 -13.74 -3.22 -14.21
N THR A 17 -13.30 -2.89 -13.00
CA THR A 17 -14.04 -2.00 -12.10
C THR A 17 -13.26 -0.71 -11.91
N ILE A 18 -13.89 0.42 -12.19
CA ILE A 18 -13.33 1.72 -11.79
C ILE A 18 -13.80 1.99 -10.37
N THR A 19 -12.84 2.19 -9.47
CA THR A 19 -13.10 2.61 -8.09
C THR A 19 -12.74 4.09 -7.94
N VAL A 20 -13.76 4.92 -7.71
CA VAL A 20 -13.56 6.33 -7.38
C VAL A 20 -13.63 6.49 -5.87
N VAL A 21 -12.57 7.04 -5.28
CA VAL A 21 -12.48 7.35 -3.84
C VAL A 21 -12.32 8.87 -3.66
N PRO A 22 -13.37 9.59 -3.26
CA PRO A 22 -13.27 11.01 -2.93
C PRO A 22 -12.29 11.25 -1.80
N GLN A 23 -11.43 12.27 -1.93
CA GLN A 23 -10.45 12.61 -0.88
C GLN A 23 -11.10 12.97 0.47
N ASN A 24 -12.34 13.45 0.44
CA ASN A 24 -13.04 13.96 1.62
C ASN A 24 -14.13 13.03 2.16
N ASN A 25 -14.42 11.93 1.46
CA ASN A 25 -15.49 11.02 1.85
C ASN A 25 -15.14 9.60 1.42
N LYS A 26 -15.12 8.64 2.35
CA LYS A 26 -14.74 7.24 2.11
C LYS A 26 -15.77 6.45 1.27
N ALA A 27 -16.60 7.14 0.50
CA ALA A 27 -17.59 6.50 -0.36
C ALA A 27 -16.88 5.91 -1.58
N THR A 28 -16.96 4.60 -1.74
CA THR A 28 -16.48 3.90 -2.92
C THR A 28 -17.62 3.76 -3.91
N TRP A 29 -17.44 4.30 -5.11
CA TRP A 29 -18.33 3.99 -6.23
C TRP A 29 -17.68 2.96 -7.14
N LYS A 30 -18.40 1.87 -7.38
CA LYS A 30 -18.04 0.85 -8.36
C LYS A 30 -18.81 1.13 -9.64
N LEU A 31 -18.10 1.46 -10.70
CA LEU A 31 -18.67 1.50 -12.04
C LEU A 31 -18.38 0.17 -12.73
N ASN A 32 -19.44 -0.56 -13.07
CA ASN A 32 -19.33 -1.72 -13.94
C ASN A 32 -19.23 -1.22 -15.39
N VAL A 33 -18.19 -1.63 -16.10
CA VAL A 33 -17.98 -1.26 -17.50
C VAL A 33 -18.40 -2.43 -18.37
N GLU A 34 -19.59 -2.34 -18.96
CA GLU A 34 -20.15 -3.41 -19.80
C GLU A 34 -19.47 -3.50 -21.17
N SER A 35 -18.91 -2.39 -21.65
CA SER A 35 -18.13 -2.31 -22.89
C SER A 35 -17.18 -1.12 -22.84
N TRP A 36 -16.08 -1.23 -23.59
CA TRP A 36 -15.12 -0.15 -23.76
C TRP A 36 -14.61 -0.16 -25.20
N GLU A 37 -14.14 0.99 -25.65
CA GLU A 37 -13.51 1.16 -26.96
C GLU A 37 -12.15 1.83 -26.79
N LYS A 38 -11.16 1.43 -27.58
CA LYS A 38 -9.87 2.11 -27.61
C LYS A 38 -10.08 3.47 -28.28
N GLY A 39 -9.81 4.56 -27.54
CA GLY A 39 -9.82 5.92 -28.07
C GLY A 39 -8.67 6.19 -29.05
N ASP A 40 -8.67 7.37 -29.65
CA ASP A 40 -7.67 7.83 -30.63
C ASP A 40 -6.43 8.47 -29.99
N GLU A 41 -6.20 8.20 -28.69
CA GLU A 41 -5.12 8.77 -27.87
C GLU A 41 -5.21 10.30 -27.68
N SER A 42 -6.29 10.95 -28.13
CA SER A 42 -6.56 12.36 -27.90
C SER A 42 -7.46 12.55 -26.66
N PHE A 43 -7.16 13.58 -25.87
CA PHE A 43 -8.05 13.97 -24.77
C PHE A 43 -9.23 14.78 -25.32
N GLU A 44 -10.44 14.39 -24.93
CA GLU A 44 -11.66 15.17 -25.15
C GLU A 44 -12.25 15.57 -23.80
N GLU A 45 -12.63 16.84 -23.67
CA GLU A 45 -13.26 17.37 -22.47
C GLU A 45 -14.57 16.63 -22.16
N GLY A 46 -14.72 16.16 -20.92
CA GLY A 46 -15.92 15.42 -20.47
C GLY A 46 -15.88 13.91 -20.71
N LYS A 47 -14.82 13.36 -21.32
CA LYS A 47 -14.60 11.91 -21.44
C LYS A 47 -13.59 11.39 -20.41
N ILE A 48 -13.62 10.08 -20.17
CA ILE A 48 -12.60 9.35 -19.40
C ILE A 48 -11.62 8.73 -20.41
N SER A 49 -10.32 9.03 -20.26
CA SER A 49 -9.27 8.47 -21.10
C SER A 49 -8.25 7.72 -20.24
N VAL A 50 -7.88 6.51 -20.64
CA VAL A 50 -6.79 5.76 -20.02
C VAL A 50 -5.48 6.20 -20.70
N VAL A 51 -4.76 7.13 -20.09
CA VAL A 51 -3.54 7.76 -20.67
C VAL A 51 -2.28 6.88 -20.47
N GLY A 52 -2.49 5.60 -20.16
CA GLY A 52 -1.43 4.61 -19.96
C GLY A 52 -1.65 3.81 -18.69
N ILE A 53 -1.24 2.54 -18.76
CA ILE A 53 -1.12 1.67 -17.60
C ILE A 53 0.24 1.99 -16.98
N LYS A 54 0.27 2.52 -15.75
CA LYS A 54 1.52 2.54 -14.99
C LYS A 54 1.80 1.11 -14.53
N GLU A 55 2.50 0.35 -15.37
CA GLU A 55 3.23 -0.81 -14.89
C GLU A 55 4.22 -0.29 -13.84
N LYS A 56 4.00 -0.66 -12.57
CA LYS A 56 5.03 -0.42 -11.57
C LYS A 56 6.25 -1.20 -12.03
N PRO A 57 7.44 -0.58 -12.11
CA PRO A 57 8.64 -1.37 -12.32
C PRO A 57 8.70 -2.43 -11.22
N ILE A 58 8.92 -3.68 -11.64
CA ILE A 58 9.20 -4.81 -10.76
C ILE A 58 10.52 -4.48 -10.06
N ASP A 59 10.42 -3.77 -8.94
CA ASP A 59 11.49 -3.72 -7.97
C ASP A 59 11.42 -5.02 -7.19
N ILE A 60 12.54 -5.72 -7.19
CA ILE A 60 12.65 -7.11 -6.78
C ILE A 60 12.42 -7.15 -5.27
N LEU A 61 11.31 -7.79 -4.86
CA LEU A 61 10.84 -8.23 -3.53
C LEU A 61 9.48 -7.62 -3.12
N GLU A 62 8.49 -8.52 -3.03
CA GLU A 62 7.17 -8.39 -2.39
C GLU A 62 5.97 -7.93 -3.25
N GLU A 63 5.75 -8.57 -4.39
CA GLU A 63 4.41 -8.70 -4.99
C GLU A 63 3.62 -9.83 -4.29
N ASN A 64 2.93 -9.48 -3.20
CA ASN A 64 1.67 -10.09 -2.69
C ASN A 64 1.37 -9.73 -1.23
N SER A 65 1.91 -8.63 -0.69
CA SER A 65 1.55 -8.23 0.66
C SER A 65 0.28 -7.37 0.63
N GLY A 66 -0.82 -7.90 1.18
CA GLY A 66 -2.02 -7.13 1.51
C GLY A 66 -1.79 -5.99 2.53
N LEU A 67 -0.53 -5.68 2.85
CA LEU A 67 -0.09 -4.67 3.80
C LEU A 67 0.98 -3.78 3.18
N LYS A 68 0.70 -2.47 3.11
CA LYS A 68 1.72 -1.44 2.82
C LYS A 68 1.99 -0.64 4.09
N LEU A 69 3.26 -0.42 4.39
CA LEU A 69 3.73 0.33 5.55
C LEU A 69 4.38 1.64 5.13
N GLU A 70 4.19 2.68 5.94
CA GLU A 70 4.98 3.93 5.89
C GLU A 70 5.23 4.38 7.34
N VAL A 71 6.45 4.79 7.69
CA VAL A 71 6.76 5.28 9.05
C VAL A 71 7.18 6.74 9.00
N PHE A 72 6.60 7.56 9.88
CA PHE A 72 6.93 8.97 10.00
C PHE A 72 6.95 9.47 11.45
N PRO A 73 7.81 10.44 11.80
CA PRO A 73 8.90 10.94 10.98
C PRO A 73 9.98 9.88 10.79
N ASN A 74 10.68 9.89 9.66
CA ASN A 74 11.84 9.03 9.44
C ASN A 74 12.88 9.85 8.65
N PRO A 75 13.98 10.31 9.28
CA PRO A 75 14.42 10.00 10.65
C PRO A 75 13.56 10.64 11.77
N GLY A 76 13.58 10.10 12.98
CA GLY A 76 12.90 10.66 14.16
C GLY A 76 13.56 10.32 15.49
N THR A 77 12.99 10.74 16.64
CA THR A 77 13.62 10.58 17.97
C THR A 77 12.94 9.50 18.83
N ASP A 78 11.66 9.69 19.17
CA ASP A 78 10.97 8.91 20.20
C ASP A 78 9.58 8.45 19.74
N ILE A 79 8.77 9.36 19.23
CA ILE A 79 7.40 9.09 18.81
C ILE A 79 7.32 8.98 17.29
N PHE A 80 6.80 7.86 16.84
CA PHE A 80 6.61 7.53 15.44
C PHE A 80 5.15 7.18 15.16
N TYR A 81 4.78 7.32 13.90
CA TYR A 81 3.47 6.97 13.37
C TYR A 81 3.67 5.97 12.25
N LEU A 82 3.12 4.78 12.44
CA LEU A 82 3.06 3.76 11.41
C LEU A 82 1.75 3.91 10.66
N LYS A 83 1.84 4.33 9.41
CA LYS A 83 0.75 4.27 8.45
C LYS A 83 0.67 2.87 7.87
N ILE A 84 -0.51 2.28 7.90
CA ILE A 84 -0.76 0.92 7.43
C ILE A 84 -1.91 0.99 6.44
N LEU A 85 -1.71 0.51 5.22
CA LEU A 85 -2.79 0.19 4.29
C LEU A 85 -3.00 -1.31 4.35
N SER A 86 -4.19 -1.75 4.77
CA SER A 86 -4.57 -3.16 4.73
C SER A 86 -5.59 -3.42 3.62
N ALA A 87 -5.42 -4.50 2.88
CA ALA A 87 -6.40 -4.97 1.91
C ALA A 87 -7.62 -5.64 2.57
N PHE A 88 -7.48 -6.11 3.82
CA PHE A 88 -8.51 -6.85 4.54
C PHE A 88 -8.61 -6.40 6.01
N GLU A 89 -9.77 -6.63 6.61
CA GLU A 89 -9.92 -6.55 8.06
C GLU A 89 -9.38 -7.84 8.71
N GLU A 90 -8.34 -7.72 9.54
CA GLU A 90 -7.72 -8.87 10.21
C GLU A 90 -6.90 -8.47 11.44
N ASN A 91 -6.56 -9.46 12.28
CA ASN A 91 -5.65 -9.24 13.40
C ASN A 91 -4.20 -9.30 12.94
N ALA A 92 -3.38 -8.39 13.46
CA ALA A 92 -1.96 -8.33 13.18
C ALA A 92 -1.12 -8.14 14.44
N THR A 93 0.15 -8.50 14.31
CA THR A 93 1.21 -8.26 15.29
C THR A 93 2.23 -7.32 14.70
N ILE A 94 2.60 -6.28 15.44
CA ILE A 94 3.72 -5.38 15.08
C ILE A 94 4.90 -5.72 15.98
N GLU A 95 6.06 -5.85 15.37
CA GLU A 95 7.33 -6.08 16.03
C GLU A 95 8.38 -5.13 15.46
N ILE A 96 9.21 -4.55 16.33
CA ILE A 96 10.34 -3.71 15.92
C ILE A 96 11.60 -4.32 16.47
N PHE A 97 12.59 -4.49 15.59
CA PHE A 97 13.88 -5.08 15.89
C PHE A 97 14.98 -4.05 15.66
N ASP A 98 16.01 -4.06 16.51
CA ASP A 98 17.24 -3.31 16.25
C ASP A 98 18.10 -3.98 15.16
N TYR A 99 19.24 -3.39 14.84
CA TYR A 99 20.18 -3.91 13.83
C TYR A 99 20.79 -5.28 14.18
N ASN A 100 20.76 -5.68 15.46
CA ASN A 100 21.19 -7.00 15.93
C ASN A 100 20.02 -8.01 15.94
N ALA A 101 18.88 -7.69 15.33
CA ALA A 101 17.65 -8.46 15.36
C ALA A 101 17.08 -8.68 16.77
N LYS A 102 17.44 -7.83 17.74
CA LYS A 102 16.84 -7.86 19.08
C LYS A 102 15.48 -7.17 19.03
N LEU A 103 14.44 -7.85 19.53
CA LEU A 103 13.09 -7.30 19.67
C LEU A 103 13.10 -6.16 20.71
N VAL A 104 12.71 -4.96 20.30
CA VAL A 104 12.65 -3.77 21.16
C VAL A 104 11.24 -3.25 21.40
N TYR A 105 10.29 -3.60 20.53
CA TYR A 105 8.88 -3.26 20.67
C TYR A 105 8.01 -4.38 20.11
N LYS A 106 6.89 -4.68 20.77
CA LYS A 106 5.89 -5.63 20.29
C LYS A 106 4.49 -5.20 20.70
N THR A 107 3.54 -5.33 19.78
CA THR A 107 2.11 -5.20 20.05
C THR A 107 1.38 -6.31 19.30
N ILE A 108 0.49 -7.01 19.99
CA ILE A 108 -0.28 -8.15 19.47
C ILE A 108 -1.76 -7.76 19.32
N ASP A 109 -2.50 -8.55 18.56
CA ASP A 109 -3.96 -8.45 18.39
C ASP A 109 -4.46 -7.06 17.94
N ILE A 110 -3.69 -6.42 17.05
CA ILE A 110 -4.09 -5.16 16.43
C ILE A 110 -5.14 -5.49 15.39
N ASN A 111 -6.35 -5.00 15.60
CA ASN A 111 -7.42 -5.10 14.62
C ASN A 111 -7.15 -4.10 13.48
N LEU A 112 -6.57 -4.59 12.38
CA LEU A 112 -6.41 -3.82 11.17
C LEU A 112 -7.75 -3.74 10.46
N LYS A 113 -8.15 -2.52 10.11
CA LYS A 113 -9.28 -2.27 9.21
C LYS A 113 -8.82 -2.26 7.77
N GLU A 114 -9.71 -2.64 6.85
CA GLU A 114 -9.50 -2.40 5.42
C GLU A 114 -9.25 -0.90 5.16
N GLY A 115 -8.27 -0.60 4.30
CA GLY A 115 -7.85 0.75 3.97
C GLY A 115 -6.73 1.31 4.84
N TRP A 116 -6.56 2.63 4.79
CA TRP A 116 -5.52 3.34 5.52
C TRP A 116 -5.89 3.57 6.99
N GLN A 117 -4.95 3.25 7.87
CA GLN A 117 -5.00 3.54 9.30
C GLN A 117 -3.62 3.93 9.83
N GLN A 118 -3.60 4.47 11.05
CA GLN A 118 -2.39 5.00 11.67
C GLN A 118 -2.30 4.53 13.12
N LEU A 119 -1.11 4.05 13.50
CA LEU A 119 -0.79 3.67 14.86
C LEU A 119 0.35 4.54 15.38
N LYS A 120 0.23 5.01 16.64
CA LYS A 120 1.32 5.68 17.35
C LYS A 120 2.22 4.64 17.99
N ILE A 121 3.52 4.77 17.80
CA ILE A 121 4.57 3.93 18.38
C ILE A 121 5.47 4.81 19.22
N ASP A 122 5.74 4.38 20.46
CA ASP A 122 6.66 5.06 21.37
C ASP A 122 7.93 4.22 21.53
N LEU A 123 9.05 4.77 21.08
CA LEU A 123 10.39 4.19 21.11
C LEU A 123 11.35 5.03 21.95
N SER A 124 10.83 5.85 22.88
CA SER A 124 11.63 6.71 23.76
C SER A 124 12.74 5.98 24.52
N GLY A 125 12.53 4.69 24.87
CA GLY A 125 13.51 3.85 25.55
C GLY A 125 14.63 3.27 24.66
N THR A 126 14.62 3.54 23.36
CA THR A 126 15.59 2.97 22.40
C THR A 126 16.80 3.87 22.16
N THR A 127 17.83 3.37 21.49
CA THR A 127 19.06 4.12 21.17
C THR A 127 19.03 4.62 19.72
N THR A 128 19.90 5.57 19.37
CA THR A 128 20.14 5.94 17.98
C THR A 128 20.53 4.70 17.15
N GLY A 129 19.93 4.52 15.99
CA GLY A 129 20.21 3.36 15.14
C GLY A 129 19.14 3.10 14.08
N VAL A 130 19.40 2.07 13.27
CA VAL A 130 18.46 1.55 12.27
C VAL A 130 17.66 0.41 12.90
N TYR A 131 16.35 0.46 12.68
CA TYR A 131 15.37 -0.49 13.17
C TYR A 131 14.55 -1.06 12.02
N ASN A 132 14.18 -2.34 12.14
CA ASN A 132 13.28 -3.00 11.21
C ASN A 132 11.89 -3.08 11.86
N VAL A 133 10.91 -2.46 11.24
CA VAL A 133 9.51 -2.57 11.59
C VAL A 133 8.91 -3.72 10.78
N ARG A 134 8.29 -4.66 11.46
CA ARG A 134 7.58 -5.79 10.87
C ARG A 134 6.14 -5.77 11.34
N ILE A 135 5.21 -5.85 10.40
CA ILE A 135 3.83 -6.24 10.68
C ILE A 135 3.59 -7.65 10.16
N LYS A 136 2.94 -8.49 10.94
CA LYS A 136 2.55 -9.84 10.54
C LYS A 136 1.06 -10.02 10.78
N SER A 137 0.32 -10.33 9.73
CA SER A 137 -1.06 -10.76 9.79
C SER A 137 -1.17 -12.24 9.39
N ASN A 138 -2.39 -12.76 9.25
CA ASN A 138 -2.58 -14.14 8.81
C ASN A 138 -2.27 -14.30 7.31
N GLN A 139 -2.54 -13.25 6.52
CA GLN A 139 -2.44 -13.31 5.06
C GLN A 139 -1.15 -12.69 4.53
N SER A 140 -0.53 -11.78 5.27
CA SER A 140 0.62 -11.04 4.76
C SER A 140 1.60 -10.60 5.85
N VAL A 141 2.80 -10.25 5.39
CA VAL A 141 3.84 -9.63 6.19
C VAL A 141 4.24 -8.35 5.48
N GLY A 142 4.42 -7.27 6.24
CA GLY A 142 4.94 -6.01 5.73
C GLY A 142 6.19 -5.60 6.50
N HIS A 143 7.14 -5.00 5.79
CA HIS A 143 8.42 -4.57 6.33
C HIS A 143 8.65 -3.08 6.04
N GLU A 144 9.24 -2.37 7.01
CA GLU A 144 9.69 -0.99 6.82
C GLU A 144 10.95 -0.72 7.64
N LYS A 145 11.81 0.19 7.16
CA LYS A 145 13.01 0.62 7.88
C LYS A 145 12.74 1.93 8.61
N LEU A 146 13.23 2.03 9.83
CA LEU A 146 13.12 3.20 10.67
C LEU A 146 14.49 3.66 11.15
N LEU A 147 14.81 4.95 10.98
CA LEU A 147 16.02 5.56 11.52
C LEU A 147 15.66 6.40 12.75
N ILE A 148 16.28 6.05 13.89
CA ILE A 148 16.19 6.81 15.14
C ILE A 148 17.46 7.63 15.31
N VAL A 149 17.32 8.93 15.55
CA VAL A 149 18.40 9.89 15.81
C VAL A 149 18.09 10.66 17.09
N LYS A 150 18.97 10.57 18.09
CA LYS A 150 18.90 11.30 19.37
C LYS A 150 20.02 12.33 19.49
#